data_AF-A0A2T2RIN9-F1
#
_entry.id   AF-A0A2T2RIN9-F1
#
_cell.length_a   1.000
_cell.length_b   1.000
_cell.length_c   1.000
_cell.angle_alpha   90.00
_cell.angle_beta   90.00
_cell.angle_gamma   90.00
#
_symmetry.space_group_name_H-M   'P 1'
#
loop_
_entity.id
_entity.type
_entity.pdbx_description
1 polymer ?
#
loop_
_entity_poly.entity_id
_entity_poly.type
_entity_poly.pdbx_seq_one_letter_code
_entity_poly.pdbx_strand_id
1 'polypeptide(L)'
;MASSLHELDVDVNAVPAEPIRADPQTATRMGELRQQVAAHPVHDDPQREDLEVWAQRYDDLEAETLRLERHVEHRAGSLVRDFQRIVGVLAELGYVAGGDDDPTPTALGLRLAGLYADTDLVLAESVRAGVLDDLHGPELAAVASAFTYETRLKDPPPVTPPTAAVTERLEAVDAVWQRLAAREDAAGLERSPRPDPGFSDVVHRWAAGEALDRR
;
A
#
# COMPACT_ATOMS: atom_id res chain seq x y z
N MET A 1 -22.09 -7.35 56.35
CA MET A 1 -21.08 -6.56 57.09
C MET A 1 -20.82 -5.28 56.31
N ALA A 2 -21.86 -4.46 56.21
CA ALA A 2 -21.88 -3.18 55.52
C ALA A 2 -22.11 -2.14 56.62
N SER A 3 -21.08 -1.36 56.97
CA SER A 3 -21.19 -0.15 57.79
C SER A 3 -19.79 0.46 57.97
N SER A 4 -19.51 1.53 57.24
CA SER A 4 -18.68 2.68 57.68
C SER A 4 -18.35 3.58 56.49
N LEU A 5 -19.34 4.30 55.96
CA LEU A 5 -19.11 5.48 55.11
C LEU A 5 -20.32 6.43 55.22
N HIS A 6 -20.77 6.76 56.44
CA HIS A 6 -21.86 7.73 56.64
C HIS A 6 -21.48 8.92 57.55
N GLU A 7 -20.21 9.25 57.70
CA GLU A 7 -19.83 10.47 58.43
C GLU A 7 -18.70 11.20 57.71
N LEU A 8 -19.03 11.81 56.58
CA LEU A 8 -18.29 12.95 56.05
C LEU A 8 -19.33 13.94 55.51
N ASP A 9 -19.84 14.76 56.41
CA ASP A 9 -20.64 15.94 56.06
C ASP A 9 -19.69 16.99 55.48
N VAL A 10 -19.39 16.86 54.17
CA VAL A 10 -18.55 17.80 53.44
C VAL A 10 -19.46 18.95 52.98
N ASP A 11 -19.42 20.04 53.72
CA ASP A 11 -20.01 21.30 53.27
C ASP A 11 -19.23 21.83 52.06
N VAL A 12 -19.75 21.52 50.86
CA VAL A 12 -19.20 21.98 49.57
C VAL A 12 -19.24 23.50 49.41
N ASN A 13 -19.90 24.24 50.31
CA ASN A 13 -19.91 25.70 50.32
C ASN A 13 -18.89 26.33 51.28
N ALA A 14 -18.11 25.53 52.02
CA ALA A 14 -17.18 26.01 53.05
C ALA A 14 -15.75 26.26 52.54
N VAL A 15 -15.45 26.02 51.26
CA VAL A 15 -14.13 26.38 50.70
C VAL A 15 -14.17 27.86 50.32
N PRO A 16 -13.42 28.75 50.99
CA PRO A 16 -13.26 30.11 50.50
C PRO A 16 -12.56 30.00 49.14
N ALA A 17 -13.25 30.37 48.07
CA ALA A 17 -12.62 30.45 46.76
C ALA A 17 -11.54 31.53 46.83
N GLU A 18 -10.28 31.13 47.04
CA GLU A 18 -9.16 32.03 46.85
C GLU A 18 -9.28 32.59 45.42
N PRO A 19 -9.26 33.93 45.24
CA PRO A 19 -9.34 34.50 43.92
C PRO A 19 -8.13 34.00 43.13
N ILE A 20 -8.40 33.23 42.07
CA ILE A 20 -7.38 32.79 41.12
C ILE A 20 -6.66 34.06 40.65
N ARG A 21 -5.44 34.29 41.15
CA ARG A 21 -4.61 35.41 40.70
C ARG A 21 -4.20 35.10 39.26
N ALA A 22 -4.99 35.60 38.32
CA ALA A 22 -4.61 35.59 36.91
C ALA A 22 -3.28 36.32 36.78
N ASP A 23 -2.32 35.69 36.10
CA ASP A 23 -1.04 36.31 35.77
C ASP A 23 -1.28 37.68 35.09
N PRO A 24 -0.57 38.76 35.49
CA PRO A 24 -0.81 40.11 34.97
C PRO A 24 -0.77 40.22 33.44
N GLN A 25 0.06 39.40 32.77
CA GLN A 25 0.13 39.37 31.30
C GLN A 25 -1.12 38.74 30.71
N THR A 26 -1.58 37.63 31.29
CA THR A 26 -2.85 36.97 30.94
C THR A 26 -4.04 37.92 31.12
N ALA A 27 -4.10 38.66 32.24
CA ALA A 27 -5.17 39.62 32.51
C ALA A 27 -5.21 40.76 31.48
N THR A 28 -4.04 41.27 31.09
CA THR A 28 -3.91 42.30 30.04
C THR A 28 -4.41 41.77 28.70
N ARG A 29 -3.95 40.58 28.29
CA ARG A 29 -4.35 39.94 27.04
C ARG A 29 -5.85 39.61 26.98
N MET A 30 -6.45 39.23 28.11
CA MET A 30 -7.90 39.05 28.20
C MET A 30 -8.66 40.36 28.02
N GLY A 31 -8.14 41.48 28.54
CA GLY A 31 -8.71 42.80 28.33
C GLY A 31 -8.70 43.20 26.85
N GLU A 32 -7.56 43.02 26.19
CA GLU A 32 -7.39 43.28 24.76
C GLU A 32 -8.35 42.42 23.91
N LEU A 33 -8.43 41.11 24.17
CA LEU A 33 -9.33 40.21 23.46
C LEU A 33 -10.81 40.58 23.66
N ARG A 34 -11.22 40.95 24.89
CA ARG A 34 -12.59 41.43 25.14
C ARG A 34 -12.90 42.71 24.37
N GLN A 35 -11.93 43.63 24.30
CA GLN A 35 -12.09 44.87 23.55
C GLN A 35 -12.20 44.62 22.04
N GLN A 36 -11.42 43.66 21.51
CA GLN A 36 -11.50 43.24 20.10
C GLN A 36 -12.83 42.58 19.77
N VAL A 37 -13.33 41.70 20.65
CA VAL A 37 -14.65 41.06 20.49
C VAL A 37 -15.77 42.11 20.50
N ALA A 38 -15.73 43.06 21.43
CA ALA A 38 -16.72 44.14 21.53
C ALA A 38 -16.67 45.10 20.33
N ALA A 39 -15.49 45.32 19.75
CA ALA A 39 -15.32 46.15 18.55
C ALA A 39 -15.69 45.44 17.24
N HIS A 40 -16.01 44.14 17.29
CA HIS A 40 -16.33 43.37 16.10
C HIS A 40 -17.69 43.81 15.52
N PRO A 41 -17.82 44.02 14.19
CA PRO A 41 -19.05 44.53 13.58
C PRO A 41 -20.32 43.69 13.85
N VAL A 42 -20.15 42.40 14.11
CA VAL A 42 -21.22 41.42 14.37
C VAL A 42 -21.57 41.30 15.87
N HIS A 43 -20.86 42.00 16.77
CA HIS A 43 -21.03 41.84 18.22
C HIS A 43 -22.46 42.16 18.68
N ASP A 44 -23.04 43.23 18.13
CA ASP A 44 -24.37 43.76 18.45
C ASP A 44 -25.45 43.35 17.42
N ASP A 45 -25.14 42.45 16.47
CA ASP A 45 -26.10 42.01 15.46
C ASP A 45 -27.17 41.08 16.09
N PRO A 46 -28.48 41.34 15.90
CA PRO A 46 -29.54 40.50 16.43
C PRO A 46 -29.54 39.07 15.85
N GLN A 47 -28.88 38.82 14.71
CA GLN A 47 -28.72 37.51 14.07
C GLN A 47 -27.34 36.88 14.36
N ARG A 48 -26.60 37.37 15.37
CA ARG A 48 -25.26 36.88 15.69
C ARG A 48 -25.18 35.36 15.84
N GLU A 49 -26.13 34.74 16.53
CA GLU A 49 -26.14 33.28 16.75
C GLU A 49 -26.29 32.52 15.42
N ASP A 50 -27.14 33.00 14.52
CA ASP A 50 -27.30 32.40 13.18
C ASP A 50 -26.01 32.58 12.35
N LEU A 51 -25.41 33.77 12.40
CA LEU A 51 -24.14 34.07 11.73
C LEU A 51 -22.99 33.22 12.27
N GLU A 52 -22.94 32.97 13.58
CA GLU A 52 -21.96 32.09 14.23
C GLU A 52 -22.10 30.65 13.76
N VAL A 53 -23.33 30.13 13.63
CA VAL A 53 -23.58 28.80 13.06
C VAL A 53 -23.11 28.70 11.62
N TRP A 54 -23.35 29.73 10.80
CA TRP A 54 -22.87 29.76 9.41
C TRP A 54 -21.35 29.91 9.31
N ALA A 55 -20.74 30.72 10.18
CA ALA A 55 -19.29 30.85 10.26
C ALA A 55 -18.63 29.53 10.67
N GLN A 56 -19.14 28.85 11.69
CA GLN A 56 -18.63 27.54 12.10
C GLN A 56 -18.77 26.51 10.97
N ARG A 57 -19.92 26.48 10.28
CA ARG A 57 -20.11 25.60 9.11
C ARG A 57 -19.15 25.92 7.98
N TYR A 58 -18.88 27.20 7.73
CA TYR A 58 -17.90 27.64 6.75
C TYR A 58 -16.51 27.13 7.13
N ASP A 59 -16.07 27.38 8.36
CA ASP A 59 -14.76 26.97 8.87
C ASP A 59 -14.59 25.43 8.80
N ASP A 60 -15.63 24.67 9.15
CA ASP A 60 -15.64 23.20 9.05
C ASP A 60 -15.51 22.73 7.59
N LEU A 61 -16.28 23.32 6.68
CA LEU A 61 -16.25 23.00 5.25
C LEU A 61 -14.93 23.40 4.59
N GLU A 62 -14.36 24.54 4.96
CA GLU A 62 -13.07 25.01 4.49
C GLU A 62 -11.95 24.08 4.96
N ALA A 63 -11.96 23.69 6.24
CA ALA A 63 -11.02 22.72 6.79
C ALA A 63 -11.13 21.35 6.11
N GLU A 64 -12.34 20.88 5.83
CA GLU A 64 -12.58 19.64 5.09
C GLU A 64 -12.09 19.72 3.64
N THR A 65 -12.37 20.82 2.96
CA THR A 65 -11.91 21.09 1.58
C THR A 65 -10.40 21.05 1.51
N LEU A 66 -9.71 21.80 2.38
CA LEU A 66 -8.25 21.82 2.46
C LEU A 66 -7.67 20.44 2.79
N ARG A 67 -8.36 19.63 3.61
CA ARG A 67 -7.95 18.25 3.92
C ARG A 67 -8.05 17.36 2.68
N LEU A 68 -9.14 17.45 1.93
CA LEU A 68 -9.36 16.68 0.71
C LEU A 68 -8.35 17.07 -0.38
N GLU A 69 -8.11 18.36 -0.59
CA GLU A 69 -7.10 18.87 -1.53
C GLU A 69 -5.71 18.31 -1.21
N ARG A 70 -5.25 18.44 0.04
CA ARG A 70 -3.98 17.84 0.48
C ARG A 70 -3.92 16.34 0.26
N HIS A 71 -5.03 15.62 0.46
CA HIS A 71 -5.09 14.18 0.24
C HIS A 71 -4.95 13.83 -1.26
N VAL A 72 -5.63 14.57 -2.14
CA VAL A 72 -5.52 14.42 -3.60
C VAL A 72 -4.10 14.72 -4.06
N GLU A 73 -3.52 15.84 -3.63
CA GLU A 73 -2.14 16.22 -3.99
C GLU A 73 -1.12 15.17 -3.53
N HIS A 74 -1.26 14.66 -2.30
CA HIS A 74 -0.37 13.65 -1.77
C HIS A 74 -0.44 12.34 -2.58
N ARG A 75 -1.66 11.92 -2.93
CA ARG A 75 -1.90 10.70 -3.72
C ARG A 75 -1.47 10.85 -5.17
N ALA A 76 -1.70 12.01 -5.78
CA ALA A 76 -1.21 12.30 -7.13
C ALA A 76 0.33 12.27 -7.14
N GLY A 77 0.95 12.87 -6.14
CA GLY A 77 2.40 12.82 -5.96
C GLY A 77 2.94 11.40 -5.78
N SER A 78 2.22 10.52 -5.06
CA SER A 78 2.67 9.13 -4.89
C SER A 78 2.58 8.33 -6.18
N LEU A 79 1.51 8.48 -6.95
CA LEU A 79 1.34 7.77 -8.22
C LEU A 79 2.43 8.13 -9.24
N VAL A 80 2.79 9.41 -9.36
CA VAL A 80 3.88 9.84 -10.25
C VAL A 80 5.22 9.25 -9.81
N ARG A 81 5.51 9.24 -8.50
CA ARG A 81 6.74 8.65 -7.96
C ARG A 81 6.80 7.15 -8.20
N ASP A 82 5.71 6.44 -7.98
CA ASP A 82 5.65 4.99 -8.19
C ASP A 82 5.78 4.65 -9.68
N PHE A 83 5.14 5.42 -10.56
CA PHE A 83 5.33 5.29 -12.01
C PHE A 83 6.79 5.49 -12.41
N GLN A 84 7.45 6.55 -11.92
CA GLN A 84 8.87 6.81 -12.22
C GLN A 84 9.78 5.69 -11.71
N ARG A 85 9.52 5.14 -10.52
CA ARG A 85 10.25 3.98 -9.99
C ARG A 85 10.09 2.75 -10.88
N ILE A 86 8.87 2.47 -11.34
CA ILE A 86 8.59 1.36 -12.28
C ILE A 86 9.34 1.58 -13.60
N VAL A 87 9.26 2.78 -14.18
CA VAL A 87 10.00 3.14 -15.40
C VAL A 87 11.50 2.95 -15.20
N GLY A 88 12.05 3.38 -14.06
CA GLY A 88 13.47 3.19 -13.71
C GLY A 88 13.87 1.72 -13.70
N VAL A 89 13.13 0.86 -13.00
CA VAL A 89 13.41 -0.60 -12.96
C VAL A 89 13.30 -1.21 -14.36
N LEU A 90 12.26 -0.87 -15.12
CA LEU A 90 12.07 -1.38 -16.48
C LEU A 90 13.17 -0.87 -17.44
N ALA A 91 13.68 0.34 -17.24
CA ALA A 91 14.80 0.88 -18.01
C ALA A 91 16.11 0.15 -17.68
N GLU A 92 16.40 -0.10 -16.40
CA GLU A 92 17.56 -0.89 -15.96
C GLU A 92 17.56 -2.31 -16.53
N LEU A 93 16.37 -2.93 -16.62
CA LEU A 93 16.19 -4.26 -17.20
C LEU A 93 16.20 -4.26 -18.75
N GLY A 94 16.09 -3.08 -19.38
CA GLY A 94 16.10 -2.89 -20.84
C GLY A 94 14.74 -3.04 -21.53
N TYR A 95 13.64 -3.01 -20.77
CA TYR A 95 12.27 -3.02 -21.29
C TYR A 95 11.83 -1.62 -21.76
N VAL A 96 12.40 -0.56 -21.19
CA VAL A 96 12.14 0.84 -21.56
C VAL A 96 13.45 1.55 -21.94
N ALA A 97 13.39 2.43 -22.93
CA ALA A 97 14.47 3.33 -23.34
C ALA A 97 14.02 4.80 -23.22
N GLY A 98 14.94 5.75 -23.37
CA GLY A 98 14.63 7.20 -23.30
C GLY A 98 14.63 7.81 -21.90
N GLY A 99 14.66 6.98 -20.85
CA GLY A 99 14.74 7.44 -19.45
C GLY A 99 13.41 7.98 -18.92
N ASP A 100 13.48 8.75 -17.83
CA ASP A 100 12.29 9.23 -17.11
C ASP A 100 11.50 10.32 -17.87
N ASP A 101 12.18 11.07 -18.75
CA ASP A 101 11.58 12.22 -19.46
C ASP A 101 10.82 11.83 -20.73
N ASP A 102 11.23 10.75 -21.41
CA ASP A 102 10.59 10.24 -22.63
C ASP A 102 10.64 8.70 -22.69
N PRO A 103 9.93 8.00 -21.78
CA PRO A 103 9.97 6.55 -21.70
C PRO A 103 9.31 5.90 -22.93
N THR A 104 10.09 5.13 -23.68
CA THR A 104 9.64 4.41 -24.88
C THR A 104 9.87 2.91 -24.73
N PRO A 105 8.87 2.05 -25.02
CA PRO A 105 9.03 0.61 -24.89
C PRO A 105 10.01 0.08 -25.93
N THR A 106 10.95 -0.77 -25.50
CA THR A 106 11.87 -1.47 -26.40
C THR A 106 11.17 -2.66 -27.06
N ALA A 107 11.85 -3.37 -27.96
CA ALA A 107 11.35 -4.64 -28.49
C ALA A 107 11.11 -5.68 -27.38
N LEU A 108 11.89 -5.65 -26.29
CA LEU A 108 11.65 -6.48 -25.11
C LEU A 108 10.42 -5.97 -24.34
N GLY A 109 10.29 -4.64 -24.17
CA GLY A 109 9.12 -4.02 -23.54
C GLY A 109 7.81 -4.39 -24.22
N LEU A 110 7.78 -4.39 -25.56
CA LEU A 110 6.61 -4.80 -26.32
C LEU A 110 6.27 -6.29 -26.18
N ARG A 111 7.27 -7.15 -25.95
CA ARG A 111 7.03 -8.57 -25.66
C ARG A 111 6.45 -8.75 -24.26
N LEU A 112 7.01 -8.06 -23.27
CA LEU A 112 6.49 -8.04 -21.90
C LEU A 112 5.04 -7.54 -21.88
N ALA A 113 4.72 -6.49 -22.64
CA ALA A 113 3.36 -5.94 -22.74
C ALA A 113 2.32 -6.93 -23.33
N GLY A 114 2.77 -8.04 -23.95
CA GLY A 114 1.90 -9.11 -24.42
C GLY A 114 1.67 -10.24 -23.41
N LEU A 115 2.35 -10.21 -22.25
CA LEU A 115 2.16 -11.16 -21.16
C LEU A 115 1.08 -10.63 -20.21
N TYR A 116 0.08 -11.47 -19.92
CA TYR A 116 -1.04 -11.12 -19.05
C TYR A 116 -1.05 -12.07 -17.85
N ALA A 117 -0.13 -11.84 -16.91
CA ALA A 117 -0.04 -12.55 -15.64
C ALA A 117 0.56 -11.63 -14.59
N ASP A 118 0.22 -11.80 -13.32
CA ASP A 118 0.81 -11.00 -12.24
C ASP A 118 2.32 -11.29 -12.06
N THR A 119 2.80 -12.42 -12.61
CA THR A 119 4.21 -12.82 -12.63
C THR A 119 4.91 -12.51 -13.96
N ASP A 120 4.31 -11.68 -14.82
CA ASP A 120 4.75 -11.39 -16.18
C ASP A 120 6.23 -10.98 -16.28
N LEU A 121 6.71 -10.11 -15.38
CA LEU A 121 8.09 -9.64 -15.37
C LEU A 121 9.07 -10.77 -15.00
N VAL A 122 8.69 -11.64 -14.05
CA VAL A 122 9.46 -12.83 -13.68
C VAL A 122 9.48 -13.82 -14.85
N LEU A 123 8.35 -14.02 -15.53
CA LEU A 123 8.24 -14.87 -16.70
C LEU A 123 9.11 -14.34 -17.85
N ALA A 124 9.04 -13.05 -18.16
CA ALA A 124 9.84 -12.42 -19.19
C ALA A 124 11.34 -12.55 -18.91
N GLU A 125 11.77 -12.30 -17.67
CA GLU A 125 13.16 -12.48 -17.28
C GLU A 125 13.61 -13.95 -17.30
N SER A 126 12.73 -14.88 -16.94
CA SER A 126 13.02 -16.33 -16.98
C SER A 126 13.21 -16.81 -18.41
N VAL A 127 12.36 -16.35 -19.34
CA VAL A 127 12.51 -16.60 -20.79
C VAL A 127 13.80 -15.97 -21.31
N ARG A 128 14.09 -14.73 -20.93
CA ARG A 128 15.31 -14.02 -21.36
C ARG A 128 16.60 -14.69 -20.86
N ALA A 129 16.54 -15.31 -19.68
CA ALA A 129 17.64 -16.07 -19.10
C ALA A 129 17.74 -17.52 -19.63
N GLY A 130 16.86 -17.94 -20.54
CA GLY A 130 16.85 -19.30 -21.10
C GLY A 130 16.45 -20.39 -20.10
N VAL A 131 15.75 -20.01 -19.01
CA VAL A 131 15.38 -20.96 -17.94
C VAL A 131 14.43 -22.04 -18.47
N LEU A 132 13.60 -21.70 -19.46
CA LEU A 132 12.60 -22.59 -20.06
C LEU A 132 13.14 -23.37 -21.27
N ASP A 133 14.41 -23.20 -21.63
CA ASP A 133 15.02 -23.87 -22.78
C ASP A 133 15.28 -25.35 -22.50
N ASP A 134 15.27 -26.16 -23.55
CA ASP A 134 15.56 -27.60 -23.55
C ASP A 134 14.66 -28.49 -22.67
N LEU A 135 13.50 -27.99 -22.24
CA LEU A 135 12.48 -28.79 -21.57
C LEU A 135 11.57 -29.51 -22.57
N HIS A 136 11.26 -30.78 -22.30
CA HIS A 136 10.24 -31.47 -23.07
C HIS A 136 8.83 -31.02 -22.65
N GLY A 137 7.81 -31.29 -23.49
CA GLY A 137 6.45 -30.76 -23.32
C GLY A 137 5.89 -30.84 -21.89
N PRO A 138 5.86 -32.03 -21.25
CA PRO A 138 5.41 -32.16 -19.87
C PRO A 138 6.20 -31.35 -18.83
N GLU A 139 7.53 -31.26 -18.95
CA GLU A 139 8.36 -30.49 -18.01
C GLU A 139 8.16 -28.98 -18.21
N LEU A 140 8.08 -28.53 -19.46
CA LEU A 140 7.78 -27.14 -19.77
C LEU A 140 6.42 -26.74 -19.21
N ALA A 141 5.40 -27.59 -19.38
CA ALA A 141 4.07 -27.35 -18.82
C ALA A 141 4.11 -27.27 -17.29
N ALA A 142 4.87 -28.14 -16.64
CA ALA A 142 5.04 -28.16 -15.18
C ALA A 142 5.65 -26.84 -14.67
N VAL A 143 6.75 -26.37 -15.28
CA VAL A 143 7.40 -25.11 -14.90
C VAL A 143 6.51 -23.91 -15.24
N ALA A 144 5.89 -23.89 -16.42
CA ALA A 144 5.00 -22.83 -16.85
C ALA A 144 3.80 -22.64 -15.91
N SER A 145 3.29 -23.74 -15.33
CA SER A 145 2.17 -23.68 -14.38
C SER A 145 2.47 -22.77 -13.18
N ALA A 146 3.74 -22.65 -12.78
CA ALA A 146 4.14 -21.86 -11.62
C ALA A 146 3.91 -20.36 -11.76
N PHE A 147 3.86 -19.86 -13.00
CA PHE A 147 3.60 -18.44 -13.27
C PHE A 147 2.11 -18.08 -13.15
N THR A 148 1.23 -19.09 -13.16
CA THR A 148 -0.24 -18.87 -13.23
C THR A 148 -1.00 -19.47 -12.05
N TYR A 149 -0.40 -20.42 -11.34
CA TYR A 149 -1.03 -21.07 -10.21
C TYR A 149 -0.88 -20.24 -8.94
N GLU A 150 -1.88 -20.32 -8.06
CA GLU A 150 -1.85 -19.70 -6.75
C GLU A 150 -2.41 -20.69 -5.71
N THR A 151 -1.58 -21.06 -4.75
CA THR A 151 -1.98 -21.91 -3.64
C THR A 151 -2.93 -21.17 -2.71
N ARG A 152 -4.17 -21.65 -2.63
CA ARG A 152 -5.21 -21.08 -1.75
C ARG A 152 -5.26 -21.69 -0.35
N LEU A 153 -4.43 -22.70 -0.09
CA LEU A 153 -4.37 -23.40 1.20
C LEU A 153 -3.54 -22.58 2.19
N LYS A 154 -4.02 -22.51 3.44
CA LYS A 154 -3.28 -21.86 4.54
C LYS A 154 -1.99 -22.61 4.89
N ASP A 155 -2.06 -23.94 4.89
CA ASP A 155 -0.93 -24.84 5.16
C ASP A 155 -0.84 -25.88 4.03
N PRO A 156 -0.28 -25.51 2.88
CA PRO A 156 -0.12 -26.44 1.77
C PRO A 156 0.94 -27.52 2.08
N PRO A 157 0.77 -28.74 1.55
CA PRO A 157 1.80 -29.76 1.66
C PRO A 157 3.08 -29.33 0.91
N PRO A 158 4.25 -29.89 1.24
CA PRO A 158 5.48 -29.66 0.49
C PRO A 158 5.31 -29.99 -0.99
N VAL A 159 5.73 -29.08 -1.85
CA VAL A 159 5.74 -29.29 -3.29
C VAL A 159 6.89 -30.24 -3.65
N THR A 160 6.57 -31.32 -4.35
CA THR A 160 7.57 -32.26 -4.89
C THR A 160 7.53 -32.16 -6.41
N PRO A 161 8.53 -31.53 -7.05
CA PRO A 161 8.60 -31.48 -8.50
C PRO A 161 8.69 -32.90 -9.11
N PRO A 162 8.11 -33.12 -10.29
CA PRO A 162 7.97 -34.45 -10.90
C PRO A 162 9.28 -35.02 -11.44
N THR A 163 10.22 -34.17 -11.86
CA THR A 163 11.53 -34.57 -12.41
C THR A 163 12.65 -33.68 -11.86
N ALA A 164 13.89 -34.18 -11.91
CA ALA A 164 15.06 -33.39 -11.51
C ALA A 164 15.24 -32.13 -12.38
N ALA A 165 14.91 -32.20 -13.66
CA ALA A 165 14.96 -31.04 -14.56
C ALA A 165 13.94 -29.98 -14.14
N VAL A 166 12.72 -30.38 -13.78
CA VAL A 166 11.72 -29.43 -13.26
C VAL A 166 12.18 -28.81 -11.94
N THR A 167 12.78 -29.58 -11.03
CA THR A 167 13.37 -29.03 -9.81
C THR A 167 14.42 -27.96 -10.12
N GLU A 168 15.39 -28.28 -10.98
CA GLU A 168 16.45 -27.35 -11.38
C GLU A 168 15.90 -26.07 -12.01
N ARG A 169 14.88 -26.18 -12.89
CA ARG A 169 14.31 -25.00 -13.54
C ARG A 169 13.48 -24.16 -12.58
N LEU A 170 12.75 -24.76 -11.64
CA LEU A 170 12.02 -24.02 -10.61
C LEU A 170 12.98 -23.27 -9.67
N GLU A 171 14.13 -23.86 -9.33
CA GLU A 171 15.18 -23.17 -8.57
C GLU A 171 15.79 -22.01 -9.38
N ALA A 172 15.99 -22.18 -10.68
CA ALA A 172 16.46 -21.11 -11.56
C ALA A 172 15.42 -19.97 -11.71
N VAL A 173 14.12 -20.29 -11.79
CA VAL A 173 13.04 -19.30 -11.75
C VAL A 173 13.06 -18.54 -10.42
N ASP A 174 13.23 -19.24 -9.29
CA ASP A 174 13.34 -18.61 -7.98
C ASP A 174 14.54 -17.65 -7.90
N ALA A 175 15.70 -18.04 -8.45
CA ALA A 175 16.86 -17.18 -8.54
C ALA A 175 16.64 -15.93 -9.43
N VAL A 176 15.86 -16.04 -10.51
CA VAL A 176 15.42 -14.90 -11.30
C VAL A 176 14.53 -13.98 -10.46
N TRP A 177 13.52 -14.53 -9.78
CA TRP A 177 12.62 -13.79 -8.90
C TRP A 177 13.38 -13.06 -7.80
N GLN A 178 14.31 -13.72 -7.09
CA GLN A 178 15.10 -13.10 -6.02
C GLN A 178 15.91 -11.89 -6.53
N ARG A 179 16.51 -11.98 -7.73
CA ARG A 179 17.24 -10.86 -8.34
C ARG A 179 16.31 -9.72 -8.74
N LEU A 180 15.10 -10.02 -9.18
CA LEU A 180 14.10 -9.01 -9.51
C LEU A 180 13.59 -8.32 -8.24
N ALA A 181 13.18 -9.10 -7.23
CA ALA A 181 12.71 -8.61 -5.94
C ALA A 181 13.74 -7.69 -5.27
N ALA A 182 15.04 -8.02 -5.34
CA ALA A 182 16.09 -7.16 -4.81
C ALA A 182 16.19 -5.79 -5.52
N ARG A 183 15.90 -5.74 -6.83
CA ARG A 183 15.85 -4.48 -7.60
C ARG A 183 14.60 -3.68 -7.26
N GLU A 184 13.45 -4.34 -7.19
CA GLU A 184 12.17 -3.73 -6.80
C GLU A 184 12.25 -3.13 -5.39
N ASP A 185 12.83 -3.87 -4.44
CA ASP A 185 13.09 -3.39 -3.09
C ASP A 185 14.00 -2.16 -3.08
N ALA A 186 15.09 -2.18 -3.86
CA ALA A 186 16.02 -1.06 -3.95
C ALA A 186 15.35 0.19 -4.55
N ALA A 187 14.38 0.01 -5.45
CA ALA A 187 13.56 1.09 -6.02
C ALA A 187 12.39 1.52 -5.11
N GLY A 188 12.12 0.79 -4.02
CA GLY A 188 11.00 1.04 -3.12
C GLY A 188 9.64 0.69 -3.73
N LEU A 189 9.60 -0.32 -4.59
CA LEU A 189 8.39 -0.88 -5.20
C LEU A 189 7.85 -2.06 -4.39
N GLU A 190 6.58 -2.37 -4.62
CA GLU A 190 6.02 -3.68 -4.22
C GLU A 190 6.65 -4.77 -5.08
N ARG A 191 6.99 -5.91 -4.46
CA ARG A 191 7.64 -7.01 -5.14
C ARG A 191 6.67 -7.72 -6.08
N SER A 192 7.17 -8.12 -7.24
CA SER A 192 6.46 -9.08 -8.10
C SER A 192 6.12 -10.36 -7.31
N PRO A 193 4.93 -10.95 -7.48
CA PRO A 193 4.58 -12.22 -6.86
C PRO A 193 5.59 -13.31 -7.19
N ARG A 194 5.89 -14.15 -6.21
CA ARG A 194 6.76 -15.31 -6.39
C ARG A 194 6.01 -16.40 -7.16
N PRO A 195 6.58 -16.98 -8.23
CA PRO A 195 5.97 -18.11 -8.92
C PRO A 195 5.74 -19.31 -7.97
N ASP A 196 4.58 -19.96 -8.11
CA ASP A 196 4.11 -21.01 -7.20
C ASP A 196 4.17 -22.40 -7.86
N PRO A 197 5.12 -23.26 -7.47
CA PRO A 197 5.29 -24.58 -8.08
C PRO A 197 4.22 -25.60 -7.64
N GLY A 198 3.26 -25.23 -6.79
CA GLY A 198 2.31 -26.14 -6.13
C GLY A 198 1.46 -27.02 -7.05
N PHE A 199 1.35 -26.65 -8.34
CA PHE A 199 0.58 -27.40 -9.33
C PHE A 199 1.44 -28.13 -10.39
N SER A 200 2.77 -28.06 -10.25
CA SER A 200 3.73 -28.59 -11.24
C SER A 200 3.61 -30.09 -11.50
N ASP A 201 3.47 -30.91 -10.45
CA ASP A 201 3.33 -32.37 -10.58
C ASP A 201 2.04 -32.75 -11.33
N VAL A 202 0.91 -32.12 -10.98
CA VAL A 202 -0.40 -32.40 -11.59
C VAL A 202 -0.37 -32.05 -13.07
N VAL A 203 0.19 -30.87 -13.41
CA VAL A 203 0.30 -30.44 -14.81
C VAL A 203 1.25 -31.31 -15.61
N HIS A 204 2.36 -31.75 -15.01
CA HIS A 204 3.27 -32.69 -15.66
C HIS A 204 2.58 -34.00 -16.04
N ARG A 205 1.89 -34.64 -15.08
CA ARG A 205 1.17 -35.90 -15.33
C ARG A 205 0.09 -35.72 -16.39
N TRP A 206 -0.67 -34.63 -16.31
CA TRP A 206 -1.68 -34.30 -17.32
C TRP A 206 -1.07 -34.14 -18.72
N ALA A 207 0.02 -33.37 -18.84
CA ALA A 207 0.70 -33.14 -20.11
C ALA A 207 1.40 -34.40 -20.65
N ALA A 208 1.76 -35.34 -19.78
CA ALA A 208 2.27 -36.66 -20.14
C ALA A 208 1.16 -37.64 -20.60
N GLY A 209 -0.12 -37.24 -20.52
CA GLY A 209 -1.26 -38.03 -20.96
C GLY A 209 -1.85 -38.95 -19.89
N GLU A 210 -1.50 -38.75 -18.61
CA GLU A 210 -2.12 -39.48 -17.51
C GLU A 210 -3.56 -39.00 -17.26
N ALA A 211 -4.41 -39.92 -16.80
CA ALA A 211 -5.79 -39.61 -16.47
C ALA A 211 -5.87 -38.78 -15.17
N LEU A 212 -6.62 -37.66 -15.21
CA LEU A 212 -6.76 -36.70 -14.12
C LEU A 212 -7.45 -37.24 -12.86
N ASP A 213 -8.09 -38.41 -12.96
CA ASP A 213 -8.83 -39.08 -11.89
C ASP A 213 -7.94 -39.99 -11.01
N ARG A 214 -6.68 -40.23 -11.40
CA ARG A 214 -5.72 -40.94 -10.55
C ARG A 214 -5.17 -40.01 -9.46
N ARG A 215 -5.68 -40.19 -8.24
CA ARG A 215 -5.08 -39.66 -7.01
C ARG A 215 -3.85 -40.45 -6.60
#